data_AF-A0A0F9WJ36-F1
#
_entry.id   AF-A0A0F9WJ36-F1
#
_cell.length_a   1.000
_cell.length_b   1.000
_cell.length_c   1.000
_cell.angle_alpha   90.00
_cell.angle_beta   90.00
_cell.angle_gamma   90.00
#
_symmetry.space_group_name_H-M   'P 1'
#
loop_
_entity.id
_entity.type
_entity.pdbx_description
1 polymer ?
#
loop_
_entity_poly.entity_id
_entity_poly.type
_entity_poly.pdbx_seq_one_letter_code
_entity_poly.pdbx_strand_id
1 'polypeptide(L)'
;MTEKNTVIEEQTLEGDTSPPAVETEGEEKATLTEERVQELIAEATAKAVLDAKEVGRRELQRQQESNRLEKQSRQRAESDVRAYETSFKGLDEEVQKDIELARFREQDKYNRSTMQEETQKQQTDAFYQRMNDGVFSHLESLGILRDDKRLDWGEGSRDYVEARNKLDASVAKILNSDREDKEKTLVGKAEERFKQLETEFRKEHNLDSHDTSGGAGVVNQSDADFMAGMGDASLSLTKENRARLKQIQAKY
;
A
#
# COMPACT_ATOMS: atom_id res chain seq x y z
N MET A 1 -44.08 -1.29 21.01
CA MET A 1 -44.35 -0.11 21.85
C MET A 1 -43.09 0.17 22.66
N THR A 2 -42.54 1.37 22.45
CA THR A 2 -41.68 2.20 23.32
C THR A 2 -40.38 1.55 23.83
N GLU A 3 -39.19 1.87 23.30
CA GLU A 3 -38.45 3.16 23.21
C GLU A 3 -38.26 3.91 24.54
N LYS A 4 -36.96 4.12 24.87
CA LYS A 4 -36.26 5.23 25.57
C LYS A 4 -34.80 4.73 25.73
N ASN A 5 -33.74 5.15 25.07
CA ASN A 5 -33.21 6.43 24.55
C ASN A 5 -32.84 7.49 25.61
N THR A 6 -31.52 7.66 25.81
CA THR A 6 -30.68 8.83 26.25
C THR A 6 -29.30 8.23 26.59
N VAL A 7 -28.17 8.39 25.87
CA VAL A 7 -27.41 9.56 25.37
C VAL A 7 -27.07 10.58 26.46
N ILE A 8 -25.76 10.78 26.73
CA ILE A 8 -24.99 12.06 26.61
C ILE A 8 -23.60 11.96 27.30
N GLU A 9 -22.56 12.24 26.50
CA GLU A 9 -21.30 13.04 26.67
C GLU A 9 -20.43 12.91 27.93
N GLU A 10 -19.12 12.64 27.81
CA GLU A 10 -17.99 13.47 27.33
C GLU A 10 -17.32 14.23 28.50
N GLN A 11 -16.05 13.91 28.76
CA GLN A 11 -15.05 14.90 29.16
C GLN A 11 -13.64 14.38 28.85
N THR A 12 -13.11 14.90 27.76
CA THR A 12 -11.70 15.21 27.54
C THR A 12 -11.09 15.95 28.72
N LEU A 13 -9.83 15.69 29.05
CA LEU A 13 -8.91 16.74 29.51
C LEU A 13 -7.50 16.41 29.04
N GLU A 14 -7.01 17.33 28.22
CA GLU A 14 -5.68 17.45 27.65
C GLU A 14 -4.61 17.52 28.75
N GLY A 15 -3.45 16.93 28.45
CA GLY A 15 -2.24 17.04 29.24
C GLY A 15 -1.04 17.15 28.30
N ASP A 16 -0.94 18.32 27.68
CA ASP A 16 0.24 18.84 27.01
C ASP A 16 1.49 18.64 27.88
N THR A 17 2.46 17.86 27.40
CA THR A 17 3.89 18.11 27.61
C THR A 17 4.68 17.40 26.52
N SER A 18 4.94 18.14 25.45
CA SER A 18 6.04 17.83 24.53
C SER A 18 7.35 17.64 25.31
N PRO A 19 8.10 16.54 25.15
CA PRO A 19 9.52 16.56 25.47
C PRO A 19 10.24 17.37 24.38
N PRO A 20 11.08 18.35 24.75
CA PRO A 20 11.70 19.26 23.79
C PRO A 20 12.61 18.51 22.82
N ALA A 21 12.64 19.01 21.59
CA ALA A 21 13.70 18.73 20.64
C ALA A 21 15.05 19.00 21.34
N VAL A 22 15.77 17.94 21.67
CA VAL A 22 17.16 18.05 22.07
C VAL A 22 17.95 18.23 20.78
N GLU A 23 18.42 19.46 20.60
CA GLU A 23 19.41 19.85 19.62
C GLU A 23 20.58 18.88 19.65
N THR A 24 20.89 18.36 18.48
CA THR A 24 22.05 17.51 18.21
C THR A 24 23.29 18.41 18.25
N GLU A 25 23.79 18.70 19.44
CA GLU A 25 25.14 19.23 19.64
C GLU A 25 26.10 18.06 19.90
N GLY A 26 27.18 18.01 19.11
CA GLY A 26 28.42 17.34 19.49
C GLY A 26 28.58 15.87 19.08
N GLU A 27 28.89 15.61 17.80
CA GLU A 27 29.75 14.47 17.45
C GLU A 27 31.17 14.73 17.99
N GLU A 28 31.41 14.46 19.27
CA GLU A 28 32.77 14.24 19.77
C GLU A 28 33.21 12.83 19.36
N LYS A 29 34.06 12.74 18.34
CA LYS A 29 34.82 11.53 18.02
C LYS A 29 35.73 11.18 19.20
N ALA A 30 35.25 10.34 20.11
CA ALA A 30 36.09 9.72 21.12
C ALA A 30 37.17 8.87 20.44
N THR A 31 38.43 9.29 20.56
CA THR A 31 39.59 8.52 20.09
C THR A 31 39.72 7.23 20.91
N LEU A 32 39.64 6.08 20.22
CA LEU A 32 39.84 4.75 20.81
C LEU A 32 41.30 4.59 21.29
N THR A 33 41.53 4.74 22.59
CA THR A 33 42.79 4.36 23.27
C THR A 33 42.79 2.86 23.58
N GLU A 34 43.96 2.22 23.62
CA GLU A 34 44.09 0.77 23.88
C GLU A 34 43.45 0.33 25.21
N GLU A 35 43.51 1.17 26.24
CA GLU A 35 42.84 0.94 27.53
C GLU A 35 41.32 0.93 27.40
N ARG A 36 40.76 1.82 26.57
CA ARG A 36 39.31 1.86 26.31
C ARG A 36 38.84 0.64 25.52
N VAL A 37 39.68 0.11 24.62
CA VAL A 37 39.40 -1.14 23.91
C VAL A 37 39.44 -2.33 24.88
N GLN A 38 40.39 -2.37 25.81
CA GLN A 38 40.44 -3.43 26.83
C GLN A 38 39.24 -3.39 27.78
N GLU A 39 38.79 -2.20 28.18
CA GLU A 39 37.59 -2.03 28.99
C GLU A 39 36.33 -2.49 28.26
N LEU A 40 36.18 -2.13 26.98
CA LEU A 40 35.08 -2.60 26.12
C LEU A 40 35.10 -4.13 25.92
N ILE A 41 36.27 -4.74 25.78
CA ILE A 41 36.41 -6.20 25.68
C ILE A 41 36.01 -6.87 27.01
N ALA A 42 36.44 -6.31 28.14
CA ALA A 42 36.09 -6.84 29.47
C ALA A 42 34.57 -6.74 29.74
N GLU A 43 33.95 -5.61 29.35
CA GLU A 43 32.51 -5.42 29.47
C GLU A 43 31.73 -6.37 28.54
N ALA A 44 32.17 -6.51 27.29
CA ALA A 44 31.57 -7.44 26.33
C ALA A 44 31.70 -8.91 26.76
N THR A 45 32.85 -9.31 27.30
CA THR A 45 33.06 -10.68 27.81
C THR A 45 32.26 -10.94 29.09
N ALA A 46 32.18 -9.97 30.02
CA ALA A 46 31.33 -10.10 31.19
C ALA A 46 29.85 -10.26 30.81
N LYS A 47 29.38 -9.47 29.84
CA LYS A 47 28.01 -9.57 29.30
C LYS A 47 27.77 -10.92 28.63
N ALA A 48 28.69 -11.37 27.77
CA ALA A 48 28.58 -12.68 27.12
C ALA A 48 28.54 -13.85 28.12
N VAL A 49 29.29 -13.77 29.23
CA VAL A 49 29.26 -14.80 30.28
C VAL A 49 27.94 -14.79 31.05
N LEU A 50 27.36 -13.62 31.30
CA LEU A 50 26.03 -13.51 31.93
C LEU A 50 24.94 -14.07 31.01
N ASP A 51 24.96 -13.68 29.73
CA ASP A 51 24.01 -14.17 28.73
C ASP A 51 24.12 -15.69 28.57
N ALA A 52 25.34 -16.24 28.50
CA ALA A 52 25.56 -17.69 28.42
C ALA A 52 25.04 -18.44 29.66
N LYS A 53 25.21 -17.88 30.87
CA LYS A 53 24.66 -18.46 32.10
C LYS A 53 23.13 -18.41 32.12
N GLU A 54 22.54 -17.33 31.61
CA GLU A 54 21.09 -17.19 31.56
C GLU A 54 20.47 -18.14 30.53
N VAL A 55 21.06 -18.23 29.33
CA VAL A 55 20.67 -19.21 28.30
C VAL A 55 20.79 -20.63 28.84
N GLY A 56 21.89 -20.96 29.52
CA GLY A 56 22.08 -22.28 30.14
C GLY A 56 21.03 -22.59 31.21
N ARG A 57 20.64 -21.60 32.03
CA ARG A 57 19.55 -21.77 33.02
C ARG A 57 18.20 -22.00 32.36
N ARG A 58 17.86 -21.22 31.34
CA ARG A 58 16.58 -21.36 30.61
C ARG A 58 16.49 -22.70 29.90
N GLU A 59 17.57 -23.15 29.27
CA GLU A 59 17.60 -24.45 28.58
C GLU A 59 17.44 -25.61 29.57
N LEU A 60 18.10 -25.53 30.74
CA LEU A 60 17.97 -26.56 31.77
C LEU A 60 16.55 -26.60 32.35
N GLN A 61 15.90 -25.44 32.56
CA GLN A 61 14.49 -25.38 32.95
C GLN A 61 13.57 -25.99 31.89
N ARG A 62 13.80 -25.68 30.61
CA ARG A 62 13.04 -26.24 29.49
C ARG A 62 13.14 -27.77 29.43
N GLN A 63 14.34 -28.32 29.62
CA GLN A 63 14.56 -29.76 29.66
C GLN A 63 13.90 -30.41 30.88
N GLN A 64 13.93 -29.77 32.05
CA GLN A 64 13.25 -30.27 33.25
C GLN A 64 11.72 -30.28 33.07
N GLU A 65 11.15 -29.24 32.48
CA GLU A 65 9.72 -29.17 32.17
C GLU A 65 9.33 -30.23 31.14
N SER A 66 10.11 -30.38 30.06
CA SER A 66 9.89 -31.41 29.05
C SER A 66 9.90 -32.81 29.66
N ASN A 67 10.92 -33.14 30.48
CA ASN A 67 11.01 -34.42 31.18
C ASN A 67 9.85 -34.65 32.15
N ARG A 68 9.39 -33.59 32.84
CA ARG A 68 8.25 -33.68 33.76
C ARG A 68 6.95 -33.95 32.99
N LEU A 69 6.73 -33.26 31.87
CA LEU A 69 5.56 -33.47 31.02
C LEU A 69 5.56 -34.87 30.42
N GLU A 70 6.71 -35.34 29.95
CA GLU A 70 6.85 -36.70 29.42
C GLU A 70 6.56 -37.76 30.50
N LYS A 71 7.10 -37.58 31.71
CA LYS A 71 6.81 -38.48 32.84
C LYS A 71 5.34 -38.49 33.22
N GLN A 72 4.69 -37.32 33.25
CA GLN A 72 3.25 -37.22 33.51
C GLN A 72 2.41 -37.87 32.40
N SER A 73 2.80 -37.70 31.13
CA SER A 73 2.15 -38.34 30.00
C SER A 73 2.26 -39.86 30.06
N ARG A 74 3.46 -40.39 30.34
CA ARG A 74 3.67 -41.84 30.53
C ARG A 74 2.86 -42.39 31.69
N GLN A 75 2.81 -41.69 32.83
CA GLN A 75 2.01 -42.11 33.98
C GLN A 75 0.51 -42.15 33.67
N ARG A 76 -0.01 -41.19 32.91
CA ARG A 76 -1.41 -41.20 32.46
C ARG A 76 -1.68 -42.34 31.49
N ALA A 77 -0.80 -42.55 30.52
CA ALA A 77 -0.92 -43.67 29.59
C ALA A 77 -0.92 -45.02 30.33
N GLU A 78 -0.02 -45.20 31.31
CA GLU A 78 0.03 -46.40 32.14
C GLU A 78 -1.22 -46.56 33.02
N SER A 79 -1.77 -45.48 33.59
CA SER A 79 -3.00 -45.56 34.37
C SER A 79 -4.21 -45.91 33.52
N ASP A 80 -4.28 -45.36 32.31
CA ASP A 80 -5.38 -45.63 31.38
C ASP A 80 -5.33 -47.08 30.90
N VAL A 81 -4.14 -47.58 30.53
CA VAL A 81 -3.95 -48.99 30.16
C VAL A 81 -4.35 -49.92 31.31
N ARG A 82 -3.92 -49.64 32.55
CA ARG A 82 -4.31 -50.45 33.71
C ARG A 82 -5.81 -50.40 33.99
N ALA A 83 -6.45 -49.23 33.83
CA ALA A 83 -7.90 -49.10 33.97
C ALA A 83 -8.62 -49.94 32.91
N TYR A 84 -8.14 -49.93 31.66
CA TYR A 84 -8.66 -50.78 30.59
C TYR A 84 -8.49 -52.26 30.91
N GLU A 85 -7.27 -52.71 31.22
CA GLU A 85 -6.99 -54.11 31.57
C GLU A 85 -7.85 -54.59 32.75
N THR A 86 -8.09 -53.72 33.73
CA THR A 86 -8.91 -54.06 34.90
C THR A 86 -10.40 -54.14 34.54
N SER A 87 -10.91 -53.26 33.66
CA SER A 87 -12.32 -53.27 33.24
C SER A 87 -12.74 -54.51 32.45
N PHE A 88 -11.79 -55.18 31.78
CA PHE A 88 -12.05 -56.42 31.03
C PHE A 88 -11.80 -57.69 31.83
N LYS A 89 -11.17 -57.59 33.01
CA LYS A 89 -10.82 -58.75 33.82
C LYS A 89 -12.07 -59.36 34.46
N GLY A 90 -12.47 -60.54 33.98
CA GLY A 90 -13.64 -61.28 34.48
C GLY A 90 -14.84 -61.28 33.52
N LEU A 91 -14.72 -60.66 32.35
CA LEU A 91 -15.64 -60.85 31.24
C LEU A 91 -15.23 -62.07 30.40
N ASP A 92 -16.20 -62.74 29.78
CA ASP A 92 -15.92 -63.80 28.80
C ASP A 92 -15.24 -63.20 27.56
N GLU A 93 -14.36 -64.00 26.93
CA GLU A 93 -13.53 -63.56 25.79
C GLU A 93 -14.38 -63.06 24.61
N GLU A 94 -15.58 -63.61 24.41
CA GLU A 94 -16.52 -63.20 23.37
C GLU A 94 -17.12 -61.81 23.67
N VAL A 95 -17.49 -61.54 24.92
CA VAL A 95 -18.02 -60.24 25.35
C VAL A 95 -16.93 -59.16 25.30
N GLN A 96 -15.69 -59.51 25.65
CA GLN A 96 -14.55 -58.60 25.51
C GLN A 96 -14.33 -58.19 24.05
N LYS A 97 -14.31 -59.17 23.13
CA LYS A 97 -14.17 -58.90 21.68
C LYS A 97 -15.31 -58.04 21.15
N ASP A 98 -16.54 -58.25 21.60
CA ASP A 98 -17.69 -57.43 21.19
C ASP A 98 -17.59 -55.97 21.67
N ILE A 99 -17.12 -55.75 22.89
CA ILE A 99 -16.89 -54.39 23.43
C ILE A 99 -15.75 -53.69 22.67
N GLU A 100 -14.65 -54.39 22.41
CA GLU A 100 -13.54 -53.87 21.61
C GLU A 100 -13.99 -53.53 20.18
N LEU A 101 -14.79 -54.40 19.55
CA LEU A 101 -15.34 -54.17 18.22
C LEU A 101 -16.31 -52.98 18.19
N ALA A 102 -17.15 -52.82 19.22
CA ALA A 102 -18.05 -51.67 19.35
C ALA A 102 -17.25 -50.35 19.46
N ARG A 103 -16.17 -50.35 20.24
CA ARG A 103 -15.26 -49.20 20.37
C ARG A 103 -14.56 -48.88 19.05
N PHE A 104 -14.04 -49.87 18.32
CA PHE A 104 -13.46 -49.65 17.00
C PHE A 104 -14.47 -49.05 16.02
N ARG A 105 -15.71 -49.54 16.03
CA ARG A 105 -16.79 -48.98 15.19
C ARG A 105 -17.11 -47.52 15.57
N GLU A 106 -17.05 -47.17 16.85
CA GLU A 106 -17.27 -45.80 17.31
C GLU A 106 -16.10 -44.88 16.92
N GLN A 107 -14.86 -45.35 17.09
CA GLN A 107 -13.66 -44.65 16.66
C GLN A 107 -13.63 -44.45 15.14
N ASP A 108 -14.02 -45.46 14.35
CA ASP A 108 -14.15 -45.34 12.90
C ASP A 108 -15.21 -44.32 12.48
N LYS A 109 -16.34 -44.24 13.20
CA LYS A 109 -17.36 -43.21 12.95
C LYS A 109 -16.80 -41.81 13.21
N TYR A 110 -16.10 -41.63 14.33
CA TYR A 110 -15.47 -40.37 14.68
C TYR A 110 -14.43 -39.97 13.61
N ASN A 111 -13.50 -40.87 13.29
CA ASN A 111 -12.48 -40.63 12.27
C ASN A 111 -13.08 -40.30 10.91
N ARG A 112 -14.16 -40.98 10.49
CA ARG A 112 -14.87 -40.64 9.25
C ARG A 112 -15.51 -39.26 9.31
N SER A 113 -16.12 -38.87 10.44
CA SER A 113 -16.69 -37.52 10.58
C SER A 113 -15.62 -36.44 10.54
N THR A 114 -14.50 -36.64 11.25
CA THR A 114 -13.37 -35.69 11.25
C THR A 114 -12.73 -35.60 9.87
N MET A 115 -12.53 -36.74 9.20
CA MET A 115 -11.97 -36.76 7.85
C MET A 115 -12.90 -36.05 6.84
N GLN A 116 -14.22 -36.17 6.99
CA GLN A 116 -15.18 -35.44 6.17
C GLN A 116 -15.11 -33.93 6.43
N GLU A 117 -15.05 -33.51 7.70
CA GLU A 117 -14.90 -32.11 8.08
C GLU A 117 -13.59 -31.51 7.56
N GLU A 118 -12.47 -32.23 7.71
CA GLU A 118 -11.17 -31.82 7.15
C GLU A 118 -11.22 -31.73 5.63
N THR A 119 -11.86 -32.68 4.95
CA THR A 119 -12.01 -32.64 3.49
C THR A 119 -12.86 -31.45 3.06
N GLN A 120 -13.96 -31.15 3.76
CA GLN A 120 -14.78 -29.96 3.49
C GLN A 120 -13.98 -28.69 3.71
N LYS A 121 -13.21 -28.60 4.80
CA LYS A 121 -12.35 -27.46 5.10
C LYS A 121 -11.26 -27.28 4.03
N GLN A 122 -10.62 -28.36 3.59
CA GLN A 122 -9.64 -28.30 2.50
C GLN A 122 -10.29 -27.82 1.19
N GLN A 123 -11.51 -28.24 0.89
CA GLN A 123 -12.24 -27.77 -0.28
C GLN A 123 -12.59 -26.28 -0.18
N THR A 124 -13.02 -25.80 0.99
CA THR A 124 -13.29 -24.37 1.20
C THR A 124 -12.02 -23.54 1.11
N ASP A 125 -10.92 -24.00 1.73
CA ASP A 125 -9.64 -23.29 1.71
C ASP A 125 -9.10 -23.22 0.27
N ALA A 126 -9.16 -24.33 -0.47
CA ALA A 126 -8.78 -24.37 -1.88
C ALA A 126 -9.66 -23.46 -2.76
N PHE A 127 -10.96 -23.34 -2.45
CA PHE A 127 -11.85 -22.42 -3.14
C PHE A 127 -11.43 -20.97 -2.94
N TYR A 128 -11.19 -20.55 -1.69
CA TYR A 128 -10.74 -19.18 -1.39
C TYR A 128 -9.36 -18.88 -1.98
N GLN A 129 -8.44 -19.86 -1.96
CA GLN A 129 -7.14 -19.72 -2.63
C GLN A 129 -7.29 -19.45 -4.12
N ARG A 130 -8.04 -20.27 -4.86
CA ARG A 130 -8.27 -20.06 -6.30
C ARG A 130 -8.88 -18.70 -6.61
N MET A 131 -9.80 -18.26 -5.76
CA MET A 131 -10.44 -16.98 -5.92
C MET A 131 -9.44 -15.84 -5.73
N ASN A 132 -8.63 -15.88 -4.67
CA ASN A 132 -7.57 -14.91 -4.41
C ASN A 132 -6.50 -14.92 -5.51
N ASP A 133 -6.11 -16.08 -6.01
CA ASP A 133 -5.16 -16.19 -7.13
C ASP A 133 -5.70 -15.52 -8.40
N GLY A 134 -7.00 -15.66 -8.67
CA GLY A 134 -7.67 -14.95 -9.76
C GLY A 134 -7.63 -13.43 -9.58
N VAL A 135 -7.83 -12.94 -8.34
CA VAL A 135 -7.69 -11.52 -8.01
C VAL A 135 -6.27 -11.03 -8.25
N PHE A 136 -5.27 -11.76 -7.77
CA PHE A 136 -3.87 -11.36 -7.91
C PHE A 136 -3.42 -11.37 -9.37
N SER A 137 -3.80 -12.38 -10.14
CA SER A 137 -3.52 -12.44 -11.58
C SER A 137 -4.17 -11.27 -12.34
N HIS A 138 -5.40 -10.88 -11.94
CA HIS A 138 -6.05 -9.72 -12.53
C HIS A 138 -5.31 -8.42 -12.21
N LEU A 139 -4.92 -8.20 -10.95
CA LEU A 139 -4.14 -7.02 -10.54
C LEU A 139 -2.78 -6.95 -11.27
N GLU A 140 -2.09 -8.07 -11.36
CA GLU A 140 -0.83 -8.19 -12.09
C GLU A 140 -0.99 -7.87 -13.58
N SER A 141 -2.08 -8.34 -14.21
CA SER A 141 -2.39 -8.02 -15.61
C SER A 141 -2.64 -6.52 -15.85
N LEU A 142 -3.11 -5.81 -14.82
CA LEU A 142 -3.31 -4.37 -14.83
C LEU A 142 -2.03 -3.59 -14.47
N GLY A 143 -0.95 -4.28 -14.10
CA GLY A 143 0.30 -3.67 -13.65
C GLY A 143 0.22 -3.09 -12.23
N ILE A 144 -0.79 -3.45 -11.45
CA ILE A 144 -0.97 -2.99 -10.07
C ILE A 144 -0.32 -4.03 -9.16
N LEU A 145 0.60 -3.57 -8.30
CA LEU A 145 1.25 -4.45 -7.32
C LEU A 145 0.24 -4.89 -6.26
N ARG A 146 0.35 -6.14 -5.81
CA ARG A 146 -0.47 -6.70 -4.74
C ARG A 146 -0.44 -5.84 -3.47
N ASP A 147 0.74 -5.34 -3.10
CA ASP A 147 0.92 -4.58 -1.86
C ASP A 147 0.77 -3.06 -2.07
N ASP A 148 0.15 -2.63 -3.18
CA ASP A 148 -0.12 -1.22 -3.43
C ASP A 148 -1.06 -0.66 -2.34
N LYS A 149 -0.57 0.36 -1.61
CA LYS A 149 -1.28 1.01 -0.50
C LYS A 149 -2.60 1.67 -0.92
N ARG A 150 -2.79 1.91 -2.22
CA ARG A 150 -4.01 2.50 -2.78
C ARG A 150 -5.14 1.45 -2.93
N LEU A 151 -4.82 0.17 -2.83
CA LEU A 151 -5.81 -0.90 -2.87
C LEU A 151 -6.59 -0.96 -1.56
N ASP A 152 -7.91 -0.93 -1.69
CA ASP A 152 -8.81 -1.20 -0.57
C ASP A 152 -9.19 -2.68 -0.60
N TRP A 153 -8.53 -3.47 0.26
CA TRP A 153 -8.85 -4.90 0.42
C TRP A 153 -10.20 -5.14 1.12
N GLY A 154 -10.92 -4.08 1.49
CA GLY A 154 -12.22 -4.16 2.13
C GLY A 154 -12.11 -4.45 3.63
N GLU A 155 -11.08 -3.93 4.30
CA GLU A 155 -10.95 -4.07 5.76
C GLU A 155 -12.21 -3.56 6.46
N GLY A 156 -12.79 -4.38 7.35
CA GLY A 156 -14.06 -4.08 8.03
C GLY A 156 -15.33 -4.32 7.20
N SER A 157 -15.24 -4.90 6.00
CA SER A 157 -16.43 -5.31 5.23
C SER A 157 -17.12 -6.51 5.89
N ARG A 158 -18.45 -6.57 5.79
CA ARG A 158 -19.23 -7.64 6.42
C ARG A 158 -19.21 -8.94 5.62
N ASP A 159 -19.20 -8.80 4.29
CA ASP A 159 -19.25 -9.92 3.35
C ASP A 159 -18.16 -9.81 2.27
N TYR A 160 -17.83 -10.95 1.66
CA TYR A 160 -16.85 -11.03 0.57
C TYR A 160 -17.22 -10.15 -0.63
N VAL A 161 -18.51 -10.08 -0.98
CA VAL A 161 -18.99 -9.27 -2.11
C VAL A 161 -18.74 -7.78 -1.88
N GLU A 162 -18.94 -7.31 -0.64
CA GLU A 162 -18.66 -5.92 -0.28
C GLU A 162 -17.16 -5.62 -0.36
N ALA A 163 -16.32 -6.52 0.17
CA ALA A 163 -14.87 -6.38 0.09
C ALA A 163 -14.38 -6.37 -1.37
N ARG A 164 -14.95 -7.24 -2.22
CA ARG A 164 -14.62 -7.29 -3.64
C ARG A 164 -15.02 -6.02 -4.38
N ASN A 165 -16.20 -5.47 -4.09
CA ASN A 165 -16.66 -4.22 -4.70
C ASN A 165 -15.76 -3.04 -4.32
N LYS A 166 -15.30 -2.96 -3.07
CA LYS A 166 -14.34 -1.93 -2.62
C LYS A 166 -13.00 -2.08 -3.34
N LEU A 167 -12.51 -3.31 -3.47
CA LEU A 167 -11.29 -3.60 -4.22
C LEU A 167 -11.42 -3.17 -5.67
N ASP A 168 -12.47 -3.60 -6.38
CA ASP A 168 -12.68 -3.24 -7.78
C ASP A 168 -12.84 -1.71 -7.98
N ALA A 169 -13.49 -1.02 -7.04
CA ALA A 169 -13.57 0.44 -7.05
C ALA A 169 -12.20 1.11 -6.85
N SER A 170 -11.37 0.58 -5.94
CA SER A 170 -10.01 1.10 -5.72
C SER A 170 -9.11 0.87 -6.92
N VAL A 171 -9.21 -0.30 -7.57
CA VAL A 171 -8.51 -0.63 -8.82
C VAL A 171 -8.88 0.33 -9.94
N ALA A 172 -10.18 0.57 -10.13
CA ALA A 172 -10.65 1.54 -11.13
C ALA A 172 -10.11 2.94 -10.87
N LYS A 173 -10.04 3.36 -9.59
CA LYS A 173 -9.50 4.66 -9.20
C LYS A 173 -8.00 4.78 -9.49
N ILE A 174 -7.22 3.74 -9.23
CA ILE A 174 -5.78 3.67 -9.56
C ILE A 174 -5.57 3.78 -11.08
N LEU A 175 -6.32 3.00 -11.85
CA LEU A 175 -6.21 3.02 -13.31
C LEU A 175 -6.55 4.40 -13.89
N ASN A 176 -7.57 5.06 -13.35
CA ASN A 176 -7.94 6.40 -13.78
C ASN A 176 -6.89 7.43 -13.38
N SER A 177 -6.35 7.39 -12.15
CA SER A 177 -5.28 8.32 -11.75
C SER A 177 -4.03 8.14 -12.59
N ASP A 178 -3.61 6.89 -12.83
CA ASP A 178 -2.42 6.59 -13.61
C ASP A 178 -2.61 7.00 -15.09
N ARG A 179 -3.84 6.93 -15.61
CA ARG A 179 -4.19 7.42 -16.95
C ARG A 179 -4.14 8.95 -17.01
N GLU A 180 -4.74 9.64 -16.04
CA GLU A 180 -4.73 11.11 -15.97
C GLU A 180 -3.29 11.65 -15.87
N ASP A 181 -2.43 11.01 -15.09
CA ASP A 181 -1.03 11.44 -14.93
C ASP A 181 -0.22 11.21 -16.22
N LYS A 182 -0.47 10.10 -16.91
CA LYS A 182 0.11 9.86 -18.25
C LYS A 182 -0.40 10.88 -19.27
N GLU A 183 -1.67 11.23 -19.23
CA GLU A 183 -2.25 12.22 -20.13
C GLU A 183 -1.68 13.61 -19.88
N LYS A 184 -1.62 14.05 -18.61
CA LYS A 184 -1.01 15.34 -18.23
C LYS A 184 0.45 15.44 -18.66
N THR A 185 1.23 14.37 -18.46
CA THR A 185 2.64 14.37 -18.88
C THR A 185 2.82 14.36 -20.40
N LEU A 186 1.96 13.65 -21.14
CA LEU A 186 1.97 13.68 -22.61
C LEU A 186 1.56 15.05 -23.16
N VAL A 187 0.51 15.66 -22.61
CA VAL A 187 0.06 17.01 -22.97
C VAL A 187 1.15 18.03 -22.65
N GLY A 188 1.74 17.98 -21.46
CA GLY A 188 2.86 18.86 -21.09
C GLY A 188 4.05 18.75 -22.05
N LYS A 189 4.44 17.52 -22.42
CA LYS A 189 5.51 17.31 -23.43
C LYS A 189 5.13 17.82 -24.82
N ALA A 190 3.86 17.70 -25.21
CA ALA A 190 3.37 18.23 -26.48
C ALA A 190 3.38 19.76 -26.49
N GLU A 191 2.96 20.40 -25.40
CA GLU A 191 3.02 21.86 -25.23
C GLU A 191 4.46 22.38 -25.22
N GLU A 192 5.38 21.69 -24.55
CA GLU A 192 6.81 22.03 -24.58
C GLU A 192 7.39 21.95 -25.99
N ARG A 193 7.10 20.87 -26.72
CA ARG A 193 7.50 20.73 -28.13
C ARG A 193 6.89 21.81 -29.01
N PHE A 194 5.64 22.17 -28.78
CA PHE A 194 4.97 23.24 -29.52
C PHE A 194 5.64 24.59 -29.27
N LYS A 195 5.96 24.93 -28.02
CA LYS A 195 6.70 26.15 -27.68
C LYS A 195 8.10 26.17 -28.29
N GLN A 196 8.79 25.03 -28.34
CA GLN A 196 10.09 24.91 -29.01
C GLN A 196 9.96 25.18 -30.51
N LEU A 197 9.00 24.54 -31.19
CA LEU A 197 8.72 24.78 -32.60
C LEU A 197 8.31 26.22 -32.89
N GLU A 198 7.49 26.83 -32.03
CA GLU A 198 7.11 28.24 -32.16
C GLU A 198 8.33 29.15 -32.03
N THR A 199 9.23 28.86 -31.09
CA THR A 199 10.47 29.63 -30.90
C THR A 199 11.41 29.48 -32.09
N GLU A 200 11.56 28.26 -32.63
CA GLU A 200 12.35 28.01 -33.84
C GLU A 200 11.75 28.74 -35.04
N PHE A 201 10.43 28.65 -35.24
CA PHE A 201 9.74 29.33 -36.32
C PHE A 201 9.87 30.86 -36.23
N ARG A 202 9.71 31.44 -35.03
CA ARG A 202 9.89 32.88 -34.81
C ARG A 202 11.32 33.34 -35.11
N LYS A 203 12.32 32.52 -34.77
CA LYS A 203 13.74 32.78 -35.09
C LYS A 203 14.01 32.67 -36.59
N GLU A 204 13.54 31.59 -37.23
CA GLU A 204 13.77 31.33 -38.66
C GLU A 204 13.13 32.40 -39.55
N HIS A 205 11.94 32.87 -39.17
CA HIS A 205 11.24 33.93 -39.89
C HIS A 205 11.57 35.36 -39.42
N ASN A 206 12.56 35.54 -38.54
CA ASN A 206 12.93 36.84 -37.97
C ASN A 206 11.73 37.64 -37.42
N LEU A 207 10.71 36.96 -36.92
CA LEU A 207 9.48 37.60 -36.40
C LEU A 207 9.73 38.34 -35.07
N ASP A 208 10.82 38.00 -34.38
CA ASP A 208 11.33 38.71 -33.20
C ASP A 208 12.33 39.83 -33.55
N SER A 209 12.57 40.11 -34.84
CA SER A 209 13.29 41.32 -35.21
C SER A 209 12.38 42.52 -34.94
N HIS A 210 12.57 43.14 -33.78
CA HIS A 210 12.02 44.45 -33.50
C HIS A 210 12.55 45.39 -34.59
N ASP A 211 11.64 45.82 -35.47
CA ASP A 211 11.88 46.88 -36.44
C ASP A 211 12.33 48.13 -35.69
N THR A 212 13.64 48.32 -35.65
CA THR A 212 14.32 49.51 -35.15
C THR A 212 14.70 50.45 -36.29
N SER A 213 14.11 50.26 -37.48
CA SER A 213 14.14 51.29 -38.50
C SER A 213 13.02 52.28 -38.24
N GLY A 214 13.36 53.34 -37.51
CA GLY A 214 12.60 54.59 -37.54
C GLY A 214 12.57 55.13 -38.97
N GLY A 215 11.64 54.63 -39.78
CA GLY A 215 11.37 55.10 -41.12
C GLY A 215 10.48 56.34 -41.07
N ALA A 216 11.11 57.51 -41.18
CA ALA A 216 10.45 58.77 -41.44
C ALA A 216 9.51 58.65 -42.66
N GLY A 217 8.23 58.98 -42.49
CA GLY A 217 7.26 58.86 -43.58
C GLY A 217 5.89 59.44 -43.27
N VAL A 218 5.84 60.67 -42.71
CA VAL A 218 4.62 61.48 -42.82
C VAL A 218 4.49 61.90 -44.28
N VAL A 219 3.86 61.06 -45.09
CA VAL A 219 3.31 61.47 -46.38
C VAL A 219 1.81 61.49 -46.20
N ASN A 220 1.24 62.70 -46.25
CA ASN A 220 -0.20 62.92 -46.35
C ASN A 220 -0.72 62.26 -47.64
N GLN A 221 -0.94 60.94 -47.60
CA GLN A 221 -1.61 60.17 -48.65
C GLN A 221 -3.11 60.44 -48.57
N SER A 222 -3.76 60.65 -49.72
CA SER A 222 -5.20 60.83 -49.79
C SER A 222 -5.94 59.57 -49.31
N ASP A 223 -7.23 59.68 -48.97
CA ASP A 223 -8.01 58.51 -48.54
C ASP A 223 -8.13 57.44 -49.65
N ALA A 224 -8.04 57.84 -50.92
CA ALA A 224 -7.99 56.92 -52.05
C ALA A 224 -6.67 56.14 -52.11
N ASP A 225 -5.54 56.82 -51.92
CA ASP A 225 -4.21 56.20 -51.90
C ASP A 225 -4.06 55.27 -50.68
N PHE A 226 -4.64 55.65 -49.55
CA PHE A 226 -4.66 54.83 -48.33
C PHE A 226 -5.45 53.53 -48.53
N MET A 227 -6.62 53.60 -49.17
CA MET A 227 -7.43 52.40 -49.46
C MET A 227 -6.76 51.50 -50.50
N ALA A 228 -6.10 52.08 -51.51
CA ALA A 228 -5.31 51.33 -52.49
C ALA A 228 -4.14 50.60 -51.81
N GLY A 229 -3.40 51.30 -50.93
CA GLY A 229 -2.28 50.73 -50.18
C GLY A 229 -2.67 49.62 -49.18
N MET A 230 -3.90 49.67 -48.66
CA MET A 230 -4.46 48.57 -47.85
C MET A 230 -4.88 47.37 -48.71
N GLY A 231 -5.27 47.59 -49.97
CA GLY A 231 -5.69 46.53 -50.91
C GLY A 231 -4.53 45.81 -51.60
N ASP A 232 -3.42 46.49 -51.83
CA ASP A 232 -2.20 45.92 -52.43
C ASP A 232 -1.18 45.41 -51.40
N ALA A 233 -1.52 45.49 -50.11
CA ALA A 233 -0.69 45.12 -48.96
C ALA A 233 0.60 45.94 -48.78
N SER A 234 0.74 47.10 -49.42
CA SER A 234 1.84 48.04 -49.18
C SER A 234 1.75 48.74 -47.83
N LEU A 235 0.55 48.84 -47.24
CA LEU A 235 0.33 49.36 -45.89
C LEU A 235 0.06 48.24 -44.89
N SER A 236 0.83 48.24 -43.78
CA SER A 236 0.68 47.25 -42.72
C SER A 236 -0.52 47.53 -41.80
N LEU A 237 -1.11 46.47 -41.23
CA LEU A 237 -2.28 46.51 -40.34
C LEU A 237 -1.93 46.99 -38.91
N THR A 238 -1.27 48.14 -38.79
CA THR A 238 -1.00 48.79 -37.50
C THR A 238 -2.28 49.31 -36.85
N LYS A 239 -2.21 49.67 -35.56
CA LYS A 239 -3.35 50.23 -34.81
C LYS A 239 -3.84 51.56 -35.41
N GLU A 240 -2.92 52.38 -35.91
CA GLU A 240 -3.18 53.69 -36.51
C GLU A 240 -3.87 53.54 -37.87
N ASN A 241 -3.37 52.65 -38.73
CA ASN A 241 -3.99 52.38 -40.03
C ASN A 241 -5.39 51.78 -39.87
N ARG A 242 -5.61 50.91 -38.89
CA ARG A 242 -6.95 50.40 -38.57
C ARG A 242 -7.91 51.48 -38.08
N ALA A 243 -7.43 52.45 -37.30
CA ALA A 243 -8.25 53.58 -36.87
C ALA A 243 -8.62 54.48 -38.04
N ARG A 244 -7.67 54.77 -38.93
CA ARG A 244 -7.90 55.56 -40.15
C ARG A 244 -8.85 54.86 -41.12
N LEU A 245 -8.69 53.56 -41.34
CA LEU A 245 -9.60 52.75 -42.15
C LEU A 245 -11.05 52.83 -41.65
N LYS A 246 -11.25 52.69 -40.34
CA LYS A 246 -12.58 52.84 -39.71
C LYS A 246 -13.14 54.25 -39.89
N GLN A 247 -12.31 55.28 -39.80
CA GLN A 247 -12.75 56.66 -40.04
C GLN A 247 -13.16 56.90 -41.50
N ILE A 248 -12.46 56.31 -42.46
CA ILE A 248 -12.81 56.40 -43.89
C ILE A 248 -14.10 55.63 -44.16
N GLN A 249 -14.23 54.40 -43.64
CA GLN A 249 -15.45 53.58 -43.75
C GLN A 249 -16.67 54.19 -43.06
N ALA A 250 -16.49 55.06 -42.07
CA ALA A 250 -17.59 55.75 -41.40
C ALA A 250 -18.02 57.04 -42.13
N LYS A 251 -17.20 57.55 -43.06
CA LYS A 251 -17.47 58.76 -43.85
C LYS A 251 -18.17 58.47 -45.18
N TYR A 252 -18.14 57.23 -45.64
CA TYR A 252 -18.79 56.73 -46.87
C TYR A 252 -19.86 55.71 -46.52
#